data_AF-A0A2J8A2H6-F1
#
_entry.id   AF-A0A2J8A2H6-F1
#
_cell.length_a   1.000
_cell.length_b   1.000
_cell.length_c   1.000
_cell.angle_alpha   90.00
_cell.angle_beta   90.00
_cell.angle_gamma   90.00
#
_symmetry.space_group_name_H-M   'P 1'
#
loop_
_entity.id
_entity.type
_entity.pdbx_description
1 polymer ?
#
loop_
_entity_poly.entity_id
_entity_poly.type
_entity_poly.pdbx_seq_one_letter_code
_entity_poly.pdbx_strand_id
1 'polypeptide(L)'
;MPAKLGALLLLLLAGASARKLAHHEPGYLAICLLARDGNRSLREWIEYHFFAGVDKVFVFDHNSTTPMLSEVSDYAAEGRIHYTYLTSDVPQELPLAEGLQGRVFRQCFEQARGYYTWMAFTDLNEFLLVTDPKYNHSIPAVLRTFESYRAVMVQRRRLGSMGIQRLAEGQDDRMRRHGGNPKKAVQYEIVERTSTLDCQAGRDVAPLLAHHEPKYLAMCLLARDGNRELREWVEYHFFAGADKIFLFDHNSTVPMISEVLDYVAEGRVQYTYFNSDSPRVAHFAHGLQGRVFQQCFEQARGYFKWMAFTDLDEYLLVTDPKYNNSIPDILRQHESQGAVVAHWQRLGSMGIPRLAEGQEVLPTFTKCMQPVEHLKGIANLEFAFLGPNAHMFTYQEGKRGVRPGDGVQTDGTHALPNPIDTPLVVYHYNGAALDWQDRVGRLGGGVSGFTTKKSIQYEIIDKESTYDCTAGRDVAPLVPRRPKPAAPCTP
;
A
#
# COMPACT_ATOMS: atom_id res chain seq x y z
N MET A 1 8.91 19.70 -83.07
CA MET A 1 9.36 18.28 -83.12
C MET A 1 9.59 17.78 -81.70
N PRO A 2 9.23 16.52 -81.39
CA PRO A 2 8.27 16.25 -80.31
C PRO A 2 8.73 15.22 -79.24
N ALA A 3 7.92 15.16 -78.17
CA ALA A 3 7.39 13.99 -77.44
C ALA A 3 8.27 12.86 -76.84
N LYS A 4 8.11 12.69 -75.52
CA LYS A 4 7.73 11.48 -74.71
C LYS A 4 8.25 10.08 -75.11
N LEU A 5 8.75 9.30 -74.14
CA LEU A 5 8.07 8.15 -73.45
C LEU A 5 9.05 7.31 -72.57
N GLY A 6 8.72 7.10 -71.29
CA GLY A 6 8.59 5.78 -70.60
C GLY A 6 9.79 4.87 -70.23
N ALA A 7 9.64 4.28 -69.01
CA ALA A 7 10.21 3.03 -68.44
C ALA A 7 11.63 3.05 -67.83
N LEU A 8 12.02 2.25 -66.82
CA LEU A 8 11.43 1.54 -65.66
C LEU A 8 12.63 0.88 -64.91
N LEU A 9 12.61 0.87 -63.57
CA LEU A 9 13.15 -0.14 -62.63
C LEU A 9 14.67 -0.31 -62.29
N LEU A 10 14.92 -0.21 -60.96
CA LEU A 10 15.82 -0.93 -60.02
C LEU A 10 17.21 -1.46 -60.47
N LEU A 11 18.23 -1.20 -59.63
CA LEU A 11 18.92 -2.24 -58.86
C LEU A 11 19.81 -1.68 -57.74
N LEU A 12 19.54 -2.13 -56.51
CA LEU A 12 20.39 -2.09 -55.32
C LEU A 12 21.45 -3.19 -55.40
N LEU A 13 22.72 -2.87 -55.12
CA LEU A 13 23.78 -3.78 -54.68
C LEU A 13 24.82 -2.95 -53.89
N ALA A 14 25.58 -3.40 -52.89
CA ALA A 14 25.51 -4.42 -51.84
C ALA A 14 26.93 -4.47 -51.21
N GLY A 15 27.03 -4.59 -49.88
CA GLY A 15 28.23 -5.06 -49.14
C GLY A 15 29.16 -3.98 -48.58
N ALA A 16 29.67 -4.05 -47.33
CA ALA A 16 29.53 -5.00 -46.23
C ALA A 16 29.92 -4.25 -44.94
N SER A 17 29.17 -4.36 -43.83
CA SER A 17 29.54 -5.26 -42.74
C SER A 17 28.31 -5.53 -41.87
N ALA A 18 27.50 -6.51 -42.27
CA ALA A 18 26.60 -7.19 -41.36
C ALA A 18 27.43 -8.09 -40.44
N ARG A 19 27.71 -7.63 -39.21
CA ARG A 19 27.83 -8.59 -38.11
C ARG A 19 26.46 -9.21 -37.98
N LYS A 20 26.31 -10.46 -38.42
CA LYS A 20 25.16 -11.32 -38.12
C LYS A 20 24.90 -11.21 -36.61
N LEU A 21 23.86 -10.47 -36.21
CA LEU A 21 23.29 -10.67 -34.89
C LEU A 21 22.88 -12.14 -34.81
N ALA A 22 23.27 -12.79 -33.72
CA ALA A 22 22.92 -14.18 -33.44
C ALA A 22 21.43 -14.42 -33.75
N HIS A 23 21.13 -15.52 -34.45
CA HIS A 23 19.78 -15.94 -34.80
C HIS A 23 18.83 -15.76 -33.60
N HIS A 24 17.86 -14.85 -33.69
CA HIS A 24 16.75 -14.82 -32.75
C HIS A 24 15.78 -15.92 -33.16
N GLU A 25 15.64 -16.95 -32.31
CA GLU A 25 14.51 -17.86 -32.45
C GLU A 25 13.21 -17.07 -32.17
N PRO A 26 12.19 -17.17 -33.02
CA PRO A 26 10.91 -16.51 -32.77
C PRO A 26 10.30 -16.99 -31.45
N GLY A 27 9.77 -16.07 -30.66
CA GLY A 27 9.11 -16.35 -29.39
C GLY A 27 7.71 -15.74 -29.32
N TYR A 28 6.99 -16.00 -28.23
CA TYR A 28 5.67 -15.43 -27.99
C TYR A 28 5.76 -14.09 -27.25
N LEU A 29 6.56 -14.01 -26.19
CA LEU A 29 6.66 -12.84 -25.31
C LEU A 29 8.11 -12.45 -25.02
N ALA A 30 8.45 -11.19 -25.31
CA ALA A 30 9.71 -10.57 -24.90
C ALA A 30 9.50 -9.44 -23.88
N ILE A 31 10.52 -9.14 -23.08
CA ILE A 31 10.55 -7.94 -22.22
C ILE A 31 11.74 -7.05 -22.55
N CYS A 32 11.50 -5.74 -22.61
CA CYS A 32 12.51 -4.70 -22.56
C CYS A 32 12.67 -4.18 -21.13
N LEU A 33 13.87 -4.34 -20.57
CA LEU A 33 14.22 -3.92 -19.22
C LEU A 33 15.30 -2.83 -19.27
N LEU A 34 15.00 -1.64 -18.76
CA LEU A 34 16.00 -0.62 -18.46
C LEU A 34 16.34 -0.68 -16.97
N ALA A 35 17.61 -0.89 -16.64
CA ALA A 35 18.05 -1.11 -15.26
C ALA A 35 19.34 -0.36 -14.95
N ARG A 36 19.55 -0.07 -13.65
CA ARG A 36 20.76 0.55 -13.12
C ARG A 36 20.99 0.08 -11.68
N ASP A 37 22.23 -0.26 -11.36
CA ASP A 37 22.72 -0.65 -10.02
C ASP A 37 21.89 -1.79 -9.39
N GLY A 38 21.46 -2.74 -10.22
CA GLY A 38 20.52 -3.81 -9.89
C GLY A 38 21.14 -5.18 -9.66
N ASN A 39 22.46 -5.28 -9.48
CA ASN A 39 23.19 -6.55 -9.45
C ASN A 39 22.57 -7.58 -8.48
N ARG A 40 22.08 -7.14 -7.32
CA ARG A 40 21.51 -8.03 -6.31
C ARG A 40 20.13 -8.61 -6.68
N SER A 41 19.33 -7.91 -7.49
CA SER A 41 17.93 -8.28 -7.76
C SER A 41 17.66 -8.71 -9.21
N LEU A 42 18.60 -8.46 -10.12
CA LEU A 42 18.43 -8.74 -11.55
C LEU A 42 18.14 -10.21 -11.81
N ARG A 43 18.88 -11.12 -11.18
CA ARG A 43 18.74 -12.56 -11.44
C ARG A 43 17.36 -13.08 -11.02
N GLU A 44 16.91 -12.76 -9.82
CA GLU A 44 15.58 -13.14 -9.32
C GLU A 44 14.47 -12.61 -10.23
N TRP A 45 14.60 -11.33 -10.62
CA TRP A 45 13.65 -10.69 -11.52
C TRP A 45 13.55 -11.44 -12.87
N ILE A 46 14.69 -11.82 -13.44
CA ILE A 46 14.77 -12.60 -14.69
C ILE A 46 14.11 -13.98 -14.52
N GLU A 47 14.47 -14.70 -13.46
CA GLU A 47 14.00 -16.06 -13.21
C GLU A 47 12.48 -16.10 -13.02
N TYR A 48 11.92 -15.14 -12.28
CA TYR A 48 10.47 -14.99 -12.15
C TYR A 48 9.79 -14.79 -13.51
N HIS A 49 10.30 -13.88 -14.35
CA HIS A 49 9.66 -13.57 -15.63
C HIS A 49 9.78 -14.73 -16.61
N PHE A 50 10.89 -15.46 -16.58
CA PHE A 50 11.03 -16.72 -17.30
C PHE A 50 10.05 -17.79 -16.82
N PHE A 51 9.86 -17.94 -15.50
CA PHE A 51 8.83 -18.82 -14.95
C PHE A 51 7.41 -18.41 -15.40
N ALA A 52 7.13 -17.10 -15.47
CA ALA A 52 5.86 -16.56 -15.93
C ALA A 52 5.64 -16.72 -17.46
N GLY A 53 6.58 -17.31 -18.18
CA GLY A 53 6.47 -17.65 -19.60
C GLY A 53 7.05 -16.61 -20.56
N VAL A 54 7.99 -15.78 -20.11
CA VAL A 54 8.75 -14.87 -21.00
C VAL A 54 9.83 -15.67 -21.72
N ASP A 55 9.91 -15.52 -23.04
CA ASP A 55 10.87 -16.25 -23.87
C ASP A 55 12.24 -15.54 -23.89
N LYS A 56 12.23 -14.20 -23.89
CA LYS A 56 13.42 -13.37 -24.07
C LYS A 56 13.37 -12.09 -23.24
N VAL A 57 14.49 -11.71 -22.63
CA VAL A 57 14.66 -10.40 -22.00
C VAL A 57 15.80 -9.61 -22.64
N PHE A 58 15.52 -8.37 -23.02
CA PHE A 58 16.50 -7.38 -23.46
C PHE A 58 16.85 -6.49 -22.27
N VAL A 59 18.05 -6.66 -21.72
CA VAL A 59 18.53 -5.92 -20.55
C VAL A 59 19.42 -4.78 -21.01
N PHE A 60 18.99 -3.56 -20.74
CA PHE A 60 19.77 -2.35 -20.94
C PHE A 60 20.26 -1.84 -19.60
N ASP A 61 21.52 -2.12 -19.31
CA ASP A 61 22.21 -1.66 -18.11
C ASP A 61 22.76 -0.26 -18.35
N HIS A 62 22.17 0.73 -17.68
CA HIS A 62 22.57 2.12 -17.83
C HIS A 62 23.41 2.61 -16.66
N ASN A 63 24.70 2.79 -16.93
CA ASN A 63 25.63 3.45 -16.03
C ASN A 63 25.62 2.87 -14.60
N SER A 64 25.46 1.54 -14.49
CA SER A 64 25.66 0.85 -13.21
C SER A 64 27.11 0.94 -12.79
N THR A 65 27.31 1.13 -11.50
CA THR A 65 28.62 1.20 -10.86
C THR A 65 29.43 -0.07 -11.13
N THR A 66 28.75 -1.22 -11.07
CA THR A 66 29.28 -2.52 -11.51
C THR A 66 28.35 -3.06 -12.60
N PRO A 67 28.82 -3.31 -13.83
CA PRO A 67 28.00 -3.91 -14.88
C PRO A 67 27.35 -5.21 -14.41
N MET A 68 26.06 -5.37 -14.66
CA MET A 68 25.26 -6.50 -14.16
C MET A 68 25.35 -7.79 -14.99
N LEU A 69 26.19 -7.83 -16.05
CA LEU A 69 26.27 -8.99 -16.94
C LEU A 69 26.64 -10.29 -16.20
N SER A 70 27.48 -10.21 -15.17
CA SER A 70 27.90 -11.37 -14.36
C SER A 70 26.70 -12.14 -13.81
N GLU A 71 25.66 -11.42 -13.39
CA GLU A 71 24.49 -11.97 -12.71
C GLU A 71 23.62 -12.85 -13.61
N VAL A 72 23.74 -12.66 -14.93
CA VAL A 72 22.87 -13.25 -15.95
C VAL A 72 23.64 -13.81 -17.15
N SER A 73 24.94 -14.07 -16.95
CA SER A 73 25.87 -14.46 -18.02
C SER A 73 25.54 -15.84 -18.62
N ASP A 74 25.00 -16.75 -17.81
CA ASP A 74 24.46 -18.04 -18.20
C ASP A 74 23.27 -17.88 -19.16
N TYR A 75 22.26 -17.12 -18.79
CA TYR A 75 21.10 -16.84 -19.64
C TYR A 75 21.45 -16.04 -20.91
N ALA A 76 22.49 -15.21 -20.84
CA ALA A 76 23.02 -14.53 -22.02
C ALA A 76 23.72 -15.52 -22.98
N ALA A 77 24.48 -16.48 -22.45
CA ALA A 77 25.13 -17.53 -23.23
C ALA A 77 24.11 -18.48 -23.87
N GLU A 78 23.00 -18.78 -23.18
CA GLU A 78 21.85 -19.53 -23.71
C GLU A 78 21.06 -18.76 -24.78
N GLY A 79 21.33 -17.47 -24.96
CA GLY A 79 20.58 -16.64 -25.89
C GLY A 79 19.16 -16.31 -25.41
N ARG A 80 18.84 -16.46 -24.12
CA ARG A 80 17.58 -16.04 -23.50
C ARG A 80 17.60 -14.60 -22.98
N ILE A 81 18.80 -14.05 -22.79
CA ILE A 81 19.02 -12.63 -22.51
C ILE A 81 19.82 -11.96 -23.62
N HIS A 82 19.45 -10.73 -23.96
CA HIS A 82 20.28 -9.83 -24.74
C HIS A 82 20.69 -8.67 -23.84
N TYR A 83 21.93 -8.69 -23.35
CA TYR A 83 22.44 -7.67 -22.44
C TYR A 83 23.21 -6.60 -23.21
N THR A 84 22.90 -5.34 -22.94
CA THR A 84 23.61 -4.17 -23.47
C THR A 84 23.97 -3.24 -22.32
N TYR A 85 25.26 -2.98 -22.15
CA TYR A 85 25.73 -1.92 -21.26
C TYR A 85 25.77 -0.59 -22.01
N LEU A 86 25.16 0.44 -21.44
CA LEU A 86 25.06 1.77 -22.01
C LEU A 86 25.69 2.80 -21.06
N THR A 87 26.57 3.63 -21.63
CA THR A 87 27.03 4.88 -21.02
C THR A 87 26.39 6.02 -21.80
N SER A 88 25.61 6.88 -21.13
CA SER A 88 24.96 7.99 -21.83
C SER A 88 24.89 9.24 -20.95
N ASP A 89 25.37 10.37 -21.47
CA ASP A 89 25.36 11.68 -20.80
C ASP A 89 24.06 12.46 -21.09
N VAL A 90 22.94 11.74 -21.12
CA VAL A 90 21.68 12.28 -21.65
C VAL A 90 21.05 13.20 -20.61
N PRO A 91 20.73 14.47 -20.96
CA PRO A 91 20.06 15.39 -20.05
C PRO A 91 18.72 14.81 -19.57
N GLN A 92 18.49 14.85 -18.25
CA GLN A 92 17.29 14.31 -17.61
C GLN A 92 15.98 15.02 -18.00
N GLU A 93 16.06 16.20 -18.61
CA GLU A 93 14.92 17.09 -18.88
C GLU A 93 14.33 16.97 -20.29
N LEU A 94 14.80 16.00 -21.09
CA LEU A 94 14.25 15.79 -22.42
C LEU A 94 12.84 15.15 -22.36
N PRO A 95 11.95 15.46 -23.31
CA PRO A 95 10.69 14.74 -23.48
C PRO A 95 10.91 13.22 -23.54
N LEU A 96 9.99 12.42 -23.01
CA LEU A 96 10.15 10.95 -22.84
C LEU A 96 10.63 10.23 -24.13
N ALA A 97 10.12 10.64 -25.29
CA ALA A 97 10.47 10.07 -26.60
C ALA A 97 11.92 10.34 -27.05
N GLU A 98 12.53 11.39 -26.50
CA GLU A 98 13.89 11.84 -26.77
C GLU A 98 14.84 11.57 -25.59
N GLY A 99 14.28 11.24 -24.42
CA GLY A 99 15.02 10.77 -23.26
C GLY A 99 15.62 9.37 -23.46
N LEU A 100 16.46 8.96 -22.52
CA LEU A 100 17.13 7.65 -22.55
C LEU A 100 16.12 6.50 -22.63
N GLN A 101 15.08 6.52 -21.79
CA GLN A 101 14.07 5.46 -21.74
C GLN A 101 13.37 5.29 -23.09
N GLY A 102 12.93 6.38 -23.73
CA GLY A 102 12.30 6.32 -25.04
C GLY A 102 13.22 5.78 -26.14
N ARG A 103 14.52 6.11 -26.10
CA ARG A 103 15.51 5.55 -27.04
C ARG A 103 15.73 4.05 -26.82
N VAL A 104 15.90 3.62 -25.57
CA VAL A 104 16.08 2.20 -25.21
C VAL A 104 14.85 1.39 -25.62
N PHE A 105 13.65 1.87 -25.30
CA PHE A 105 12.42 1.18 -25.66
C PHE A 105 12.22 1.08 -27.17
N ARG A 106 12.58 2.13 -27.93
CA ARG A 106 12.58 2.07 -29.40
C ARG A 106 13.57 1.03 -29.91
N GLN A 107 14.77 0.98 -29.34
CA GLN A 107 15.79 0.00 -29.74
C GLN A 107 15.33 -1.43 -29.43
N CYS A 108 14.81 -1.69 -28.24
CA CYS A 108 14.20 -2.97 -27.88
C CYS A 108 13.10 -3.37 -28.88
N PHE A 109 12.20 -2.44 -29.20
CA PHE A 109 11.10 -2.71 -30.10
C PHE A 109 11.60 -3.09 -31.50
N GLU A 110 12.56 -2.36 -32.06
CA GLU A 110 13.14 -2.69 -33.37
C GLU A 110 13.89 -4.04 -33.36
N GLN A 111 14.51 -4.42 -32.23
CA GLN A 111 15.19 -5.72 -32.09
C GLN A 111 14.20 -6.89 -31.96
N ALA A 112 13.06 -6.68 -31.29
CA ALA A 112 12.07 -7.73 -31.06
C ALA A 112 11.01 -7.84 -32.16
N ARG A 113 10.71 -6.73 -32.87
CA ARG A 113 9.66 -6.68 -33.89
C ARG A 113 9.96 -7.66 -35.02
N GLY A 114 8.96 -8.50 -35.32
CA GLY A 114 9.07 -9.54 -36.35
C GLY A 114 9.58 -10.88 -35.82
N TYR A 115 10.06 -10.95 -34.57
CA TYR A 115 10.47 -12.19 -33.91
C TYR A 115 9.57 -12.57 -32.73
N TYR A 116 8.93 -11.60 -32.07
CA TYR A 116 8.05 -11.84 -30.92
C TYR A 116 6.63 -11.32 -31.19
N THR A 117 5.62 -12.04 -30.71
CA THR A 117 4.21 -11.64 -30.82
C THR A 117 3.89 -10.47 -29.89
N TRP A 118 4.36 -10.53 -28.65
CA TRP A 118 4.16 -9.52 -27.62
C TRP A 118 5.49 -9.01 -27.07
N MET A 119 5.52 -7.72 -26.72
CA MET A 119 6.63 -7.11 -25.99
C MET A 119 6.10 -6.26 -24.85
N ALA A 120 6.67 -6.45 -23.65
CA ALA A 120 6.43 -5.57 -22.52
C ALA A 120 7.64 -4.65 -22.27
N PHE A 121 7.37 -3.48 -21.69
CA PHE A 121 8.36 -2.47 -21.32
C PHE A 121 8.25 -2.22 -19.83
N THR A 122 9.35 -2.36 -19.10
CA THR A 122 9.32 -2.35 -17.63
C THR A 122 10.68 -1.94 -17.05
N ASP A 123 10.67 -1.58 -15.77
CA ASP A 123 11.85 -1.24 -14.98
C ASP A 123 12.14 -2.38 -13.97
N LEU A 124 13.36 -2.43 -13.43
CA LEU A 124 13.81 -3.56 -12.58
C LEU A 124 13.01 -3.71 -11.26
N ASN A 125 12.29 -2.68 -10.84
CA ASN A 125 11.46 -2.69 -9.64
C ASN A 125 9.97 -2.98 -9.93
N GLU A 126 9.64 -3.42 -11.14
CA GLU A 126 8.27 -3.73 -11.56
C GLU A 126 8.15 -5.20 -11.97
N PHE A 127 7.07 -5.86 -11.54
CA PHE A 127 6.79 -7.25 -11.87
C PHE A 127 5.45 -7.36 -12.60
N LEU A 128 5.41 -8.16 -13.66
CA LEU A 128 4.16 -8.52 -14.32
C LEU A 128 3.55 -9.74 -13.62
N LEU A 129 2.47 -9.50 -12.88
CA LEU A 129 1.79 -10.52 -12.09
C LEU A 129 0.49 -10.96 -12.78
N VAL A 130 0.33 -12.27 -12.93
CA VAL A 130 -0.94 -12.88 -13.35
C VAL A 130 -1.70 -13.29 -12.10
N THR A 131 -2.75 -12.54 -11.80
CA THR A 131 -3.53 -12.68 -10.56
C THR A 131 -4.74 -13.62 -10.69
N ASP A 132 -5.16 -13.93 -11.92
CA ASP A 132 -6.28 -14.85 -12.16
C ASP A 132 -5.75 -16.30 -12.20
N PRO A 133 -6.14 -17.16 -11.24
CA PRO A 133 -5.58 -18.50 -11.05
C PRO A 133 -5.77 -19.43 -12.26
N LYS A 134 -6.81 -19.19 -13.08
CA LYS A 134 -7.10 -20.03 -14.24
C LYS A 134 -5.98 -20.02 -15.29
N TYR A 135 -5.10 -19.02 -15.24
CA TYR A 135 -3.96 -18.89 -16.14
C TYR A 135 -2.65 -19.44 -15.54
N ASN A 136 -2.66 -20.00 -14.33
CA ASN A 136 -1.52 -20.65 -13.69
C ASN A 136 -0.21 -19.84 -13.77
N HIS A 137 -0.29 -18.54 -13.43
CA HIS A 137 0.81 -17.57 -13.49
C HIS A 137 1.41 -17.28 -14.88
N SER A 138 0.84 -17.83 -15.97
CA SER A 138 1.35 -17.66 -17.32
C SER A 138 0.90 -16.35 -17.95
N ILE A 139 1.83 -15.42 -18.18
CA ILE A 139 1.56 -14.18 -18.92
C ILE A 139 1.13 -14.51 -20.36
N PRO A 140 1.79 -15.45 -21.08
CA PRO A 140 1.30 -15.90 -22.38
C PRO A 140 -0.16 -16.37 -22.38
N ALA A 141 -0.59 -17.13 -21.37
CA ALA A 141 -1.97 -17.62 -21.31
C ALA A 141 -3.00 -16.49 -21.21
N VAL A 142 -2.66 -15.40 -20.50
CA VAL A 142 -3.46 -14.17 -20.48
C VAL A 142 -3.43 -13.49 -21.84
N LEU A 143 -2.24 -13.25 -22.40
CA LEU A 143 -2.10 -12.51 -23.66
C LEU A 143 -2.78 -13.19 -24.85
N ARG A 144 -2.90 -14.52 -24.84
CA ARG A 144 -3.67 -15.29 -25.83
C ARG A 144 -5.14 -14.86 -25.91
N THR A 145 -5.73 -14.39 -24.81
CA THR A 145 -7.11 -13.89 -24.83
C THR A 145 -7.24 -12.48 -25.41
N PHE A 146 -6.12 -11.83 -25.73
CA PHE A 146 -6.06 -10.46 -26.25
C PHE A 146 -5.38 -10.35 -27.62
N GLU A 147 -5.18 -11.45 -28.34
CA GLU A 147 -4.50 -11.45 -29.65
C GLU A 147 -5.21 -10.61 -30.73
N SER A 148 -6.50 -10.28 -30.54
CA SER A 148 -7.24 -9.36 -31.41
C SER A 148 -6.90 -7.87 -31.16
N TYR A 149 -6.17 -7.56 -30.08
CA TYR A 149 -5.79 -6.20 -29.70
C TYR A 149 -4.32 -5.92 -30.02
N ARG A 150 -4.01 -4.66 -30.32
CA ARG A 150 -2.64 -4.22 -30.64
C ARG A 150 -1.77 -3.95 -29.41
N ALA A 151 -2.38 -3.80 -28.24
CA ALA A 151 -1.72 -3.55 -26.98
C ALA A 151 -2.65 -3.92 -25.82
N VAL A 152 -2.07 -4.31 -24.69
CA VAL A 152 -2.76 -4.54 -23.42
C VAL A 152 -2.19 -3.57 -22.39
N MET A 153 -3.05 -2.84 -21.71
CA MET A 153 -2.65 -1.98 -20.59
C MET A 153 -2.75 -2.79 -19.29
N VAL A 154 -1.71 -2.71 -18.46
CA VAL A 154 -1.65 -3.42 -17.18
C VAL A 154 -1.83 -2.40 -16.05
N GLN A 155 -2.70 -2.71 -15.10
CA GLN A 155 -2.91 -1.86 -13.93
C GLN A 155 -1.67 -1.90 -13.03
N ARG A 156 -1.00 -0.75 -12.87
CA ARG A 156 0.13 -0.63 -11.95
C ARG A 156 -0.37 -0.61 -10.50
N ARG A 157 0.14 -1.51 -9.67
CA ARG A 157 0.02 -1.46 -8.21
C ARG A 157 1.39 -1.18 -7.60
N ARG A 158 1.47 -0.27 -6.63
CA ARG A 158 2.71 0.00 -5.89
C ARG A 158 2.67 -0.73 -4.56
N LEU A 159 3.65 -1.59 -4.33
CA LEU A 159 3.84 -2.25 -3.04
C LEU A 159 4.79 -1.43 -2.18
N GLY A 160 4.47 -1.27 -0.90
CA GLY A 160 5.32 -0.58 0.07
C GLY A 160 6.49 -1.47 0.52
N SER A 161 7.53 -0.86 1.11
CA SER A 161 8.74 -1.55 1.58
C SER A 161 8.57 -2.45 2.81
N MET A 162 7.33 -2.65 3.28
CA MET A 162 6.99 -3.28 4.55
C MET A 162 7.75 -2.72 5.78
N GLY A 163 8.29 -1.50 5.70
CA GLY A 163 9.06 -0.90 6.79
C GLY A 163 10.44 -1.53 7.05
N ILE A 164 10.92 -2.43 6.17
CA ILE A 164 12.27 -3.01 6.27
C ILE A 164 13.28 -1.91 5.86
N GLN A 165 14.00 -1.35 6.83
CA GLN A 165 15.16 -0.52 6.58
C GLN A 165 16.41 -1.39 6.51
N ARG A 166 17.29 -1.06 5.54
CA ARG A 166 18.71 -1.45 5.42
C ARG A 166 19.16 -2.53 6.42
N LEU A 167 19.37 -3.75 5.94
CA LEU A 167 20.20 -4.70 6.66
C LEU A 167 21.61 -4.11 6.77
N ALA A 168 22.22 -4.29 7.94
CA ALA A 168 23.43 -3.57 8.34
C ALA A 168 24.62 -3.93 7.43
N GLU A 169 25.08 -3.00 6.61
CA GLU A 169 26.36 -3.11 5.92
C GLU A 169 27.50 -2.79 6.88
N GLY A 170 28.37 -3.78 7.09
CA GLY A 170 29.69 -3.58 7.67
C GLY A 170 30.55 -2.70 6.75
N GLN A 171 31.14 -1.67 7.36
CA GLN A 171 32.38 -0.97 6.96
C GLN A 171 32.65 -0.85 5.45
N ASP A 172 32.28 0.30 4.86
CA ASP A 172 33.28 1.08 4.14
C ASP A 172 32.97 2.58 4.21
N ASP A 173 33.95 3.32 4.71
CA ASP A 173 33.86 4.68 5.18
C ASP A 173 34.57 5.57 4.15
N ARG A 174 33.85 6.06 3.13
CA ARG A 174 34.31 7.13 2.22
C ARG A 174 33.24 7.54 1.17
N MET A 175 32.31 8.43 1.55
CA MET A 175 31.82 9.49 0.63
C MET A 175 30.92 10.51 1.36
N ARG A 176 31.55 11.39 2.14
CA ARG A 176 31.02 12.74 2.39
C ARG A 176 31.64 13.67 1.36
N ARG A 177 30.85 14.11 0.37
CA ARG A 177 30.90 15.41 -0.34
C ARG A 177 30.25 15.27 -1.72
N HIS A 178 29.00 15.71 -1.84
CA HIS A 178 28.52 16.65 -2.87
C HIS A 178 27.01 16.75 -2.77
N GLY A 179 26.52 18.00 -2.67
CA GLY A 179 25.10 18.32 -2.68
C GLY A 179 24.49 17.95 -4.03
N GLY A 180 23.44 17.14 -3.99
CA GLY A 180 22.70 16.67 -5.15
C GLY A 180 21.36 16.06 -4.70
N ASN A 181 20.30 16.47 -5.37
CA ASN A 181 18.88 16.15 -5.23
C ASN A 181 18.57 14.70 -4.74
N PRO A 182 17.73 14.47 -3.71
CA PRO A 182 17.52 13.14 -3.13
C PRO A 182 16.53 12.32 -3.97
N LYS A 183 17.02 11.76 -5.08
CA LYS A 183 16.48 10.54 -5.69
C LYS A 183 17.58 9.47 -5.64
N LYS A 184 17.89 8.97 -4.44
CA LYS A 184 18.81 7.84 -4.26
C LYS A 184 18.03 6.57 -3.98
N ALA A 185 18.35 5.56 -4.78
CA ALA A 185 17.93 4.18 -4.66
C ALA A 185 18.15 3.67 -3.23
N VAL A 186 17.15 2.97 -2.69
CA VAL A 186 17.27 2.19 -1.47
C VAL A 186 17.38 0.73 -1.93
N GLN A 187 18.56 0.15 -1.74
CA GLN A 187 18.82 -1.27 -1.92
C GLN A 187 18.10 -2.07 -0.82
N TYR A 188 17.45 -3.17 -1.20
CA TYR A 188 16.98 -4.18 -0.26
C TYR A 188 17.98 -5.33 -0.26
N GLU A 189 18.27 -5.83 0.94
CA GLU A 189 19.08 -7.01 1.17
C GLU A 189 18.13 -8.07 1.78
N ILE A 190 18.19 -9.29 1.28
CA ILE A 190 17.62 -10.47 1.95
C ILE A 190 18.83 -11.19 2.54
N VAL A 191 19.09 -11.01 3.85
CA VAL A 191 20.00 -11.90 4.57
C VAL A 191 19.17 -13.08 5.06
N GLU A 192 19.10 -14.14 4.27
CA GLU A 192 18.85 -15.46 4.83
C GLU A 192 20.20 -16.09 5.19
N ARG A 193 20.48 -16.19 6.49
CA ARG A 193 21.54 -17.08 6.98
C ARG A 193 21.09 -18.53 6.75
N THR A 194 21.47 -19.03 5.58
CA THR A 194 21.84 -20.42 5.25
C THR A 194 21.18 -21.54 6.04
N SER A 195 20.31 -22.28 5.35
CA SER A 195 20.59 -23.70 5.14
C SER A 195 20.12 -24.06 3.73
N THR A 196 20.87 -24.90 3.05
CA THR A 196 20.53 -25.48 1.74
C THR A 196 19.12 -26.06 1.78
N LEU A 197 18.12 -25.28 1.38
CA LEU A 197 16.74 -25.72 1.24
C LEU A 197 16.55 -26.18 -0.20
N ASP A 198 16.28 -27.48 -0.29
CA ASP A 198 15.97 -28.27 -1.47
C ASP A 198 14.99 -27.55 -2.40
N CYS A 199 15.21 -27.63 -3.72
CA CYS A 199 14.45 -26.96 -4.78
C CYS A 199 12.96 -27.39 -4.91
N GLN A 200 12.39 -27.98 -3.86
CA GLN A 200 10.96 -28.29 -3.74
C GLN A 200 10.19 -27.18 -3.00
N ALA A 201 10.80 -26.42 -2.09
CA ALA A 201 10.11 -25.40 -1.29
C ALA A 201 9.65 -24.16 -2.09
N GLY A 202 10.28 -23.88 -3.23
CA GLY A 202 9.84 -22.82 -4.16
C GLY A 202 8.46 -23.07 -4.80
N ARG A 203 7.94 -24.30 -4.74
CA ARG A 203 6.59 -24.64 -5.22
C ARG A 203 5.48 -24.26 -4.25
N ASP A 204 5.80 -24.11 -2.96
CA ASP A 204 4.81 -23.88 -1.91
C ASP A 204 4.62 -22.38 -1.60
N VAL A 205 5.53 -21.51 -2.03
CA VAL A 205 5.45 -20.05 -1.79
C VAL A 205 4.66 -19.27 -2.84
N ALA A 206 4.59 -19.74 -4.10
CA ALA A 206 3.83 -19.05 -5.15
C ALA A 206 2.30 -19.02 -4.91
N PRO A 207 1.66 -20.09 -4.39
CA PRO A 207 0.25 -20.03 -3.98
C PRO A 207 0.01 -19.15 -2.75
N LEU A 208 1.00 -19.03 -1.85
CA LEU A 208 0.92 -18.22 -0.63
C LEU A 208 0.93 -16.70 -0.91
N LEU A 209 1.52 -16.28 -2.02
CA LEU A 209 1.53 -14.87 -2.45
C LEU A 209 0.35 -14.50 -3.38
N ALA A 210 -0.37 -15.49 -3.93
CA ALA A 210 -1.37 -15.28 -4.97
C ALA A 210 -2.84 -15.59 -4.57
N HIS A 211 -3.10 -16.07 -3.36
CA HIS A 211 -4.47 -16.36 -2.91
C HIS A 211 -4.72 -15.88 -1.48
N HIS A 212 -5.07 -14.60 -1.32
CA HIS A 212 -5.95 -14.26 -0.21
C HIS A 212 -7.38 -14.44 -0.70
N GLU A 213 -8.13 -15.37 -0.10
CA GLU A 213 -9.58 -15.39 -0.26
C GLU A 213 -10.12 -13.97 0.01
N PRO A 214 -11.06 -13.46 -0.81
CA PRO A 214 -11.67 -12.17 -0.57
C PRO A 214 -12.22 -12.13 0.86
N LYS A 215 -11.70 -11.20 1.66
CA LYS A 215 -12.12 -10.97 3.03
C LYS A 215 -13.16 -9.85 3.06
N TYR A 216 -13.84 -9.67 4.19
CA TYR A 216 -14.98 -8.77 4.26
C TYR A 216 -14.60 -7.35 4.68
N LEU A 217 -13.89 -7.19 5.80
CA LEU A 217 -13.63 -5.91 6.44
C LEU A 217 -12.14 -5.70 6.75
N ALA A 218 -11.54 -4.69 6.14
CA ALA A 218 -10.22 -4.19 6.50
C ALA A 218 -10.29 -2.91 7.34
N MET A 219 -9.19 -2.58 8.02
CA MET A 219 -9.02 -1.30 8.68
C MET A 219 -7.69 -0.65 8.30
N CYS A 220 -7.71 0.67 8.13
CA CYS A 220 -6.54 1.50 7.88
C CYS A 220 -6.30 2.39 9.10
N LEU A 221 -5.18 2.18 9.77
CA LEU A 221 -4.79 2.91 10.98
C LEU A 221 -3.49 3.66 10.73
N LEU A 222 -3.51 4.99 10.90
CA LEU A 222 -2.32 5.82 11.01
C LEU A 222 -2.13 6.22 12.47
N ALA A 223 -1.01 5.83 13.07
CA ALA A 223 -0.78 6.03 14.50
C ALA A 223 0.66 6.47 14.77
N ARG A 224 0.85 7.09 15.95
CA ARG A 224 2.14 7.55 16.46
C ARG A 224 2.13 7.55 17.99
N ASP A 225 3.19 7.02 18.59
CA ASP A 225 3.40 6.93 20.05
C ASP A 225 2.20 6.35 20.80
N GLY A 226 1.61 5.29 20.24
CA GLY A 226 0.38 4.65 20.70
C GLY A 226 0.59 3.29 21.36
N ASN A 227 1.81 2.97 21.77
CA ASN A 227 2.19 1.63 22.25
C ASN A 227 1.29 1.14 23.41
N ARG A 228 0.77 2.07 24.21
CA ARG A 228 -0.03 1.75 25.38
C ARG A 228 -1.44 1.29 25.01
N GLU A 229 -2.06 1.93 24.02
CA GLU A 229 -3.46 1.71 23.63
C GLU A 229 -3.60 0.77 22.42
N LEU A 230 -2.54 0.59 21.62
CA LEU A 230 -2.60 -0.11 20.34
C LEU A 230 -3.14 -1.54 20.45
N ARG A 231 -2.71 -2.31 21.44
CA ARG A 231 -3.07 -3.71 21.51
C ARG A 231 -4.55 -3.93 21.81
N GLU A 232 -5.09 -3.14 22.73
CA GLU A 232 -6.53 -3.14 23.01
C GLU A 232 -7.34 -2.75 21.77
N TRP A 233 -6.89 -1.72 21.05
CA TRP A 233 -7.54 -1.29 19.81
C TRP A 233 -7.58 -2.40 18.77
N VAL A 234 -6.45 -3.09 18.56
CA VAL A 234 -6.34 -4.22 17.62
C VAL A 234 -7.22 -5.40 18.03
N GLU A 235 -7.17 -5.79 19.31
CA GLU A 235 -7.97 -6.91 19.85
C GLU A 235 -9.47 -6.65 19.73
N TYR A 236 -9.91 -5.45 20.10
CA TYR A 236 -11.32 -5.06 19.99
C TYR A 236 -11.81 -5.12 18.54
N HIS A 237 -11.06 -4.55 17.59
CA HIS A 237 -11.52 -4.50 16.20
C HIS A 237 -11.50 -5.87 15.54
N PHE A 238 -10.58 -6.76 15.93
CA PHE A 238 -10.64 -8.16 15.51
C PHE A 238 -11.83 -8.91 16.12
N PHE A 239 -12.17 -8.64 17.38
CA PHE A 239 -13.40 -9.17 18.00
C PHE A 239 -14.66 -8.65 17.28
N ALA A 240 -14.67 -7.38 16.88
CA ALA A 240 -15.78 -6.74 16.17
C ALA A 240 -15.90 -7.15 14.69
N GLY A 241 -15.04 -8.06 14.20
CA GLY A 241 -15.13 -8.67 12.88
C GLY A 241 -14.20 -8.10 11.81
N ALA A 242 -13.15 -7.36 12.17
CA ALA A 242 -12.10 -7.00 11.22
C ALA A 242 -11.28 -8.24 10.80
N ASP A 243 -11.01 -8.34 9.51
CA ASP A 243 -10.23 -9.43 8.93
C ASP A 243 -8.73 -9.12 8.83
N LYS A 244 -8.40 -7.85 8.59
CA LYS A 244 -7.04 -7.35 8.45
C LYS A 244 -6.93 -5.89 8.87
N ILE A 245 -5.83 -5.55 9.51
CA ILE A 245 -5.49 -4.17 9.89
C ILE A 245 -4.21 -3.77 9.16
N PHE A 246 -4.27 -2.69 8.38
CA PHE A 246 -3.13 -2.00 7.80
C PHE A 246 -2.69 -0.92 8.76
N LEU A 247 -1.59 -1.15 9.48
CA LEU A 247 -1.09 -0.28 10.53
C LEU A 247 0.13 0.49 10.03
N PHE A 248 -0.02 1.80 9.95
CA PHE A 248 1.03 2.73 9.59
C PHE A 248 1.52 3.45 10.85
N ASP A 249 2.71 3.08 11.29
CA ASP A 249 3.40 3.68 12.44
C ASP A 249 4.31 4.81 11.95
N HIS A 250 3.91 6.04 12.23
CA HIS A 250 4.61 7.24 11.78
C HIS A 250 5.41 7.88 12.90
N ASN A 251 6.74 7.97 12.76
CA ASN A 251 7.60 8.71 13.68
C ASN A 251 7.39 8.35 15.19
N SER A 252 6.96 7.13 15.53
CA SER A 252 6.91 6.73 16.94
C SER A 252 8.32 6.71 17.52
N THR A 253 8.42 7.21 18.74
CA THR A 253 9.65 7.25 19.54
C THR A 253 10.16 5.85 19.80
N VAL A 254 9.22 4.95 20.13
CA VAL A 254 9.44 3.51 20.21
C VAL A 254 8.50 2.86 19.20
N PRO A 255 9.02 2.19 18.15
CA PRO A 255 8.18 1.49 17.18
C PRO A 255 7.17 0.56 17.87
N MET A 256 5.91 0.61 17.46
CA MET A 256 4.81 -0.09 18.14
C MET A 256 4.71 -1.58 17.79
N ILE A 257 5.62 -2.12 16.97
CA ILE A 257 5.56 -3.51 16.50
C ILE A 257 5.52 -4.54 17.64
N SER A 258 6.18 -4.27 18.76
CA SER A 258 6.19 -5.16 19.94
C SER A 258 4.80 -5.44 20.49
N GLU A 259 3.85 -4.52 20.28
CA GLU A 259 2.46 -4.66 20.76
C GLU A 259 1.62 -5.58 19.88
N VAL A 260 2.05 -5.85 18.64
CA VAL A 260 1.23 -6.54 17.63
C VAL A 260 2.01 -7.61 16.87
N LEU A 261 3.20 -7.99 17.34
CA LEU A 261 4.11 -8.90 16.63
C LEU A 261 3.46 -10.26 16.33
N ASP A 262 2.68 -10.79 17.27
CA ASP A 262 1.89 -12.01 17.10
C ASP A 262 0.87 -11.88 15.96
N TYR A 263 0.15 -10.77 15.90
CA TYR A 263 -0.81 -10.51 14.81
C TYR A 263 -0.14 -10.23 13.46
N VAL A 264 1.09 -9.69 13.47
CA VAL A 264 1.91 -9.55 12.26
C VAL A 264 2.36 -10.91 11.76
N ALA A 265 2.83 -11.80 12.64
CA ALA A 265 3.23 -13.16 12.31
C ALA A 265 2.07 -13.99 11.73
N GLU A 266 0.84 -13.75 12.19
CA GLU A 266 -0.39 -14.37 11.65
C GLU A 266 -0.85 -13.75 10.31
N GLY A 267 -0.23 -12.67 9.84
CA GLY A 267 -0.65 -11.94 8.65
C GLY A 267 -1.97 -11.15 8.80
N ARG A 268 -2.47 -11.02 10.04
CA ARG A 268 -3.70 -10.26 10.37
C ARG A 268 -3.44 -8.77 10.52
N VAL A 269 -2.25 -8.38 10.97
CA VAL A 269 -1.77 -6.99 10.96
C VAL A 269 -0.66 -6.85 9.92
N GLN A 270 -0.80 -5.88 9.02
CA GLN A 270 0.30 -5.43 8.18
C GLN A 270 0.88 -4.16 8.78
N TYR A 271 2.02 -4.30 9.44
CA TYR A 271 2.71 -3.20 10.11
C TYR A 271 3.71 -2.53 9.17
N THR A 272 3.66 -1.20 9.08
CA THR A 272 4.60 -0.38 8.31
C THR A 272 5.09 0.76 9.19
N TYR A 273 6.34 0.68 9.64
CA TYR A 273 7.02 1.81 10.27
C TYR A 273 7.66 2.70 9.20
N PHE A 274 7.49 4.01 9.34
CA PHE A 274 8.15 4.96 8.45
C PHE A 274 8.37 6.32 9.12
N ASN A 275 9.43 6.99 8.65
CA ASN A 275 9.77 8.33 9.09
C ASN A 275 9.59 9.32 7.96
N SER A 276 8.91 10.43 8.24
CA SER A 276 8.77 11.53 7.30
C SER A 276 8.34 12.81 8.01
N ASP A 277 8.56 13.95 7.35
CA ASP A 277 7.86 15.18 7.71
C ASP A 277 6.35 15.04 7.45
N SER A 278 5.56 15.81 8.19
CA SER A 278 4.12 15.93 8.03
C SER A 278 3.74 17.40 7.83
N PRO A 279 4.10 18.00 6.67
CA PRO A 279 3.77 19.39 6.41
C PRO A 279 2.26 19.57 6.24
N ARG A 280 1.72 20.67 6.77
CA ARG A 280 0.33 21.06 6.52
C ARG A 280 0.19 21.47 5.06
N VAL A 281 -0.70 20.81 4.34
CA VAL A 281 -0.97 21.06 2.92
C VAL A 281 -2.43 21.44 2.69
N ALA A 282 -2.73 22.10 1.57
CA ALA A 282 -4.09 22.51 1.23
C ALA A 282 -4.99 21.33 0.82
N HIS A 283 -4.44 20.33 0.14
CA HIS A 283 -5.19 19.18 -0.37
C HIS A 283 -4.92 17.94 0.46
N PHE A 284 -5.98 17.34 1.01
CA PHE A 284 -5.87 16.16 1.88
C PHE A 284 -5.06 15.03 1.24
N ALA A 285 -5.33 14.71 -0.03
CA ALA A 285 -4.63 13.67 -0.78
C ALA A 285 -3.10 13.85 -0.84
N HIS A 286 -2.62 15.09 -0.75
CA HIS A 286 -1.19 15.38 -0.75
C HIS A 286 -0.58 15.36 0.65
N GLY A 287 -1.40 15.34 1.71
CA GLY A 287 -0.94 15.30 3.09
C GLY A 287 -0.59 13.88 3.52
N LEU A 288 0.04 13.76 4.68
CA LEU A 288 0.48 12.45 5.20
C LEU A 288 -0.68 11.45 5.29
N GLN A 289 -1.76 11.84 5.98
CA GLN A 289 -2.92 10.96 6.20
C GLN A 289 -3.61 10.58 4.89
N GLY A 290 -3.78 11.52 3.95
CA GLY A 290 -4.36 11.23 2.65
C GLY A 290 -3.53 10.26 1.81
N ARG A 291 -2.19 10.37 1.83
CA ARG A 291 -1.30 9.41 1.14
C ARG A 291 -1.36 8.02 1.77
N VAL A 292 -1.42 7.93 3.09
CA VAL A 292 -1.59 6.66 3.80
C VAL A 292 -2.94 6.04 3.46
N PHE A 293 -4.03 6.82 3.48
CA PHE A 293 -5.36 6.34 3.14
C PHE A 293 -5.42 5.86 1.68
N GLN A 294 -4.76 6.58 0.75
CA GLN A 294 -4.62 6.16 -0.63
C GLN A 294 -3.92 4.80 -0.75
N GLN A 295 -2.83 4.59 0.01
CA GLN A 295 -2.14 3.30 0.03
C GLN A 295 -3.03 2.18 0.58
N CYS A 296 -3.81 2.45 1.62
CA CYS A 296 -4.78 1.49 2.15
C CYS A 296 -5.83 1.10 1.08
N PHE A 297 -6.38 2.07 0.34
CA PHE A 297 -7.28 1.79 -0.79
C PHE A 297 -6.60 0.90 -1.85
N GLU A 298 -5.36 1.22 -2.24
CA GLU A 298 -4.62 0.47 -3.28
C GLU A 298 -4.30 -0.97 -2.86
N GLN A 299 -3.99 -1.18 -1.59
CA GLN A 299 -3.63 -2.49 -1.04
C GLN A 299 -4.86 -3.37 -0.79
N ALA A 300 -5.98 -2.80 -0.35
CA ALA A 300 -7.17 -3.58 0.00
C ALA A 300 -8.15 -3.79 -1.16
N ARG A 301 -8.15 -2.91 -2.17
CA ARG A 301 -9.11 -3.00 -3.28
C ARG A 301 -8.92 -4.29 -4.10
N GLY A 302 -10.01 -5.03 -4.25
CA GLY A 302 -10.04 -6.35 -4.88
C GLY A 302 -9.85 -7.52 -3.91
N TYR A 303 -9.47 -7.24 -2.65
CA TYR A 303 -9.32 -8.25 -1.59
C TYR A 303 -10.32 -8.08 -0.46
N PHE A 304 -10.82 -6.86 -0.23
CA PHE A 304 -11.81 -6.57 0.80
C PHE A 304 -13.02 -5.87 0.20
N LYS A 305 -14.20 -6.11 0.78
CA LYS A 305 -15.42 -5.38 0.41
C LYS A 305 -15.47 -4.01 1.10
N TRP A 306 -15.13 -3.97 2.37
CA TRP A 306 -15.22 -2.77 3.21
C TRP A 306 -13.87 -2.41 3.82
N MET A 307 -13.65 -1.12 4.03
CA MET A 307 -12.51 -0.61 4.77
C MET A 307 -12.89 0.56 5.68
N ALA A 308 -12.59 0.43 6.96
CA ALA A 308 -12.65 1.54 7.90
C ALA A 308 -11.34 2.34 7.90
N PHE A 309 -11.44 3.66 8.01
CA PHE A 309 -10.29 4.55 8.14
C PHE A 309 -10.37 5.25 9.48
N THR A 310 -9.44 4.96 10.37
CA THR A 310 -9.56 5.27 11.80
C THR A 310 -8.26 5.84 12.35
N ASP A 311 -8.41 6.65 13.40
CA ASP A 311 -7.32 7.03 14.29
C ASP A 311 -7.25 6.08 15.49
N LEU A 312 -6.14 6.05 16.23
CA LEU A 312 -5.94 5.10 17.34
C LEU A 312 -6.87 5.37 18.54
N ASP A 313 -7.33 6.61 18.68
CA ASP A 313 -8.28 7.04 19.69
C ASP A 313 -9.75 6.80 19.29
N GLU A 314 -10.01 6.22 18.11
CA GLU A 314 -11.35 5.98 17.58
C GLU A 314 -11.71 4.49 17.57
N TYR A 315 -12.79 4.12 18.27
CA TYR A 315 -13.33 2.77 18.31
C TYR A 315 -14.70 2.73 17.63
N LEU A 316 -14.86 1.81 16.66
CA LEU A 316 -16.14 1.56 16.01
C LEU A 316 -16.99 0.60 16.86
N LEU A 317 -17.88 1.15 17.68
CA LEU A 317 -18.72 0.37 18.59
C LEU A 317 -20.07 0.02 17.96
N VAL A 318 -20.40 -1.27 18.05
CA VAL A 318 -21.72 -1.79 17.74
C VAL A 318 -22.56 -1.70 19.01
N THR A 319 -23.62 -0.88 18.98
CA THR A 319 -24.43 -0.55 20.15
C THR A 319 -25.78 -1.25 20.19
N ASP A 320 -26.24 -1.77 19.04
CA ASP A 320 -27.49 -2.52 18.93
C ASP A 320 -27.22 -4.03 19.15
N PRO A 321 -27.74 -4.65 20.23
CA PRO A 321 -27.46 -6.03 20.58
C PRO A 321 -27.80 -7.05 19.49
N LYS A 322 -28.71 -6.71 18.56
CA LYS A 322 -29.12 -7.63 17.48
C LYS A 322 -27.97 -7.99 16.53
N TYR A 323 -26.91 -7.18 16.50
CA TYR A 323 -25.71 -7.42 15.68
C TYR A 323 -24.60 -8.14 16.45
N ASN A 324 -24.80 -8.48 17.72
CA ASN A 324 -23.85 -9.25 18.52
C ASN A 324 -22.39 -8.76 18.43
N ASN A 325 -22.20 -7.44 18.53
CA ASN A 325 -20.91 -6.75 18.41
C ASN A 325 -20.20 -6.86 17.04
N SER A 326 -20.87 -7.37 16.00
CA SER A 326 -20.32 -7.56 14.64
C SER A 326 -20.55 -6.33 13.76
N ILE A 327 -19.47 -5.62 13.42
CA ILE A 327 -19.51 -4.56 12.40
C ILE A 327 -19.94 -5.15 11.03
N PRO A 328 -19.41 -6.31 10.57
CA PRO A 328 -19.86 -6.94 9.33
C PRO A 328 -21.37 -7.15 9.23
N ASP A 329 -22.06 -7.49 10.33
CA ASP A 329 -23.50 -7.76 10.31
C ASP A 329 -24.32 -6.50 9.97
N ILE A 330 -23.84 -5.32 10.38
CA ILE A 330 -24.41 -4.02 9.98
C ILE A 330 -24.10 -3.75 8.50
N LEU A 331 -22.85 -3.94 8.10
CA LEU A 331 -22.38 -3.63 6.74
C LEU A 331 -23.09 -4.47 5.66
N ARG A 332 -23.45 -5.72 5.95
CA ARG A 332 -24.20 -6.60 5.03
C ARG A 332 -25.56 -6.02 4.60
N GLN A 333 -26.17 -5.15 5.41
CA GLN A 333 -27.43 -4.49 5.07
C GLN A 333 -27.24 -3.30 4.11
N HIS A 334 -25.99 -2.88 3.89
CA HIS A 334 -25.66 -1.65 3.18
C HIS A 334 -24.67 -1.87 2.03
N GLU A 335 -24.54 -3.11 1.54
CA GLU A 335 -23.62 -3.47 0.44
C GLU A 335 -23.90 -2.74 -0.88
N SER A 336 -25.12 -2.24 -1.06
CA SER A 336 -25.51 -1.44 -2.22
C SER A 336 -25.07 0.03 -2.11
N GLN A 337 -24.45 0.44 -1.00
CA GLN A 337 -24.05 1.81 -0.70
C GLN A 337 -22.53 2.00 -0.84
N GLY A 338 -22.12 3.25 -1.02
CA GLY A 338 -20.71 3.62 -1.17
C GLY A 338 -19.97 3.71 0.14
N ALA A 339 -20.66 4.01 1.24
CA ALA A 339 -20.11 3.94 2.59
C ALA A 339 -21.21 3.72 3.62
N VAL A 340 -20.83 3.23 4.79
CA VAL A 340 -21.61 3.34 6.03
C VAL A 340 -20.99 4.44 6.88
N VAL A 341 -21.79 5.41 7.34
CA VAL A 341 -21.31 6.51 8.18
C VAL A 341 -21.81 6.36 9.61
N ALA A 342 -20.93 6.60 10.57
CA ALA A 342 -21.19 6.49 12.00
C ALA A 342 -20.93 7.84 12.68
N HIS A 343 -21.78 8.17 13.64
CA HIS A 343 -21.66 9.41 14.42
C HIS A 343 -20.46 9.37 15.35
N TRP A 344 -19.81 10.53 15.49
CA TRP A 344 -18.66 10.71 16.34
C TRP A 344 -19.08 11.11 17.74
N GLN A 345 -18.88 10.20 18.69
CA GLN A 345 -19.17 10.38 20.10
C GLN A 345 -17.87 10.63 20.85
N ARG A 346 -17.69 11.84 21.38
CA ARG A 346 -16.46 12.22 22.10
C ARG A 346 -16.56 11.86 23.57
N LEU A 347 -15.52 11.22 24.10
CA LEU A 347 -15.39 10.83 25.50
C LEU A 347 -14.26 11.62 26.18
N GLY A 348 -14.56 12.12 27.38
CA GLY A 348 -13.62 12.87 28.20
C GLY A 348 -12.77 11.96 29.09
N SER A 349 -11.77 12.56 29.74
CA SER A 349 -10.81 11.89 30.62
C SER A 349 -11.39 11.38 31.93
N MET A 350 -12.62 11.79 32.28
CA MET A 350 -13.22 11.60 33.60
C MET A 350 -12.38 12.16 34.76
N GLY A 351 -11.49 13.11 34.48
CA GLY A 351 -10.54 13.64 35.47
C GLY A 351 -9.41 12.66 35.83
N ILE A 352 -9.25 11.57 35.09
CA ILE A 352 -8.17 10.60 35.29
C ILE A 352 -6.87 11.21 34.71
N PRO A 353 -5.83 11.43 35.54
CA PRO A 353 -4.61 12.11 35.09
C PRO A 353 -3.75 11.22 34.20
N ARG A 354 -3.57 9.95 34.58
CA ARG A 354 -2.84 8.90 33.85
C ARG A 354 -3.57 7.58 34.06
N LEU A 355 -3.56 6.73 33.06
CA LEU A 355 -4.01 5.36 33.24
C LEU A 355 -2.89 4.51 33.85
N ALA A 356 -3.24 3.61 34.78
CA ALA A 356 -2.29 2.70 35.40
C ALA A 356 -1.74 1.67 34.40
N GLU A 357 -0.65 0.99 34.74
CA GLU A 357 -0.15 -0.12 33.93
C GLU A 357 -1.22 -1.22 33.80
N GLY A 358 -1.45 -1.71 32.58
CA GLY A 358 -2.50 -2.68 32.29
C GLY A 358 -3.94 -2.13 32.28
N GLN A 359 -4.15 -0.85 32.62
CA GLN A 359 -5.48 -0.25 32.56
C GLN A 359 -5.87 0.14 31.13
N GLU A 360 -7.05 -0.30 30.72
CA GLU A 360 -7.56 -0.23 29.35
C GLU A 360 -8.50 0.98 29.12
N VAL A 361 -8.60 1.44 27.89
CA VAL A 361 -9.36 2.63 27.46
C VAL A 361 -10.86 2.35 27.50
N LEU A 362 -11.31 1.27 26.87
CA LEU A 362 -12.72 0.90 26.72
C LEU A 362 -13.48 0.84 28.06
N PRO A 363 -13.00 0.12 29.09
CA PRO A 363 -13.69 0.04 30.37
C PRO A 363 -13.52 1.27 31.27
N THR A 364 -12.54 2.12 30.99
CA THR A 364 -12.21 3.23 31.89
C THR A 364 -13.03 4.49 31.59
N PHE A 365 -13.08 4.93 30.34
CA PHE A 365 -13.70 6.20 30.00
C PHE A 365 -15.15 5.99 29.55
N THR A 366 -16.10 6.34 30.41
CA THR A 366 -17.54 6.13 30.16
C THR A 366 -18.35 7.42 30.19
N LYS A 367 -17.69 8.58 30.25
CA LYS A 367 -18.36 9.89 30.21
C LYS A 367 -18.11 10.58 28.88
N CYS A 368 -19.18 11.07 28.28
CA CYS A 368 -19.17 11.60 26.93
C CYS A 368 -19.96 12.89 26.78
N MET A 369 -19.64 13.64 25.73
CA MET A 369 -20.37 14.85 25.35
C MET A 369 -21.74 14.50 24.76
N GLN A 370 -22.60 15.49 24.52
CA GLN A 370 -23.74 15.25 23.65
C GLN A 370 -23.28 14.80 22.25
N PRO A 371 -24.04 13.91 21.57
CA PRO A 371 -23.81 13.58 20.18
C PRO A 371 -23.74 14.84 19.32
N VAL A 372 -22.77 14.89 18.41
CA VAL A 372 -22.62 15.98 17.43
C VAL A 372 -22.87 15.45 16.03
N GLU A 373 -23.08 16.36 15.07
CA GLU A 373 -23.37 16.00 13.67
C GLU A 373 -22.20 15.32 12.96
N HIS A 374 -21.00 15.34 13.55
CA HIS A 374 -19.75 14.88 12.94
C HIS A 374 -19.74 13.36 12.72
N LEU A 375 -19.19 12.93 11.59
CA LEU A 375 -19.22 11.54 11.13
C LEU A 375 -17.81 10.99 10.87
N LYS A 376 -17.71 9.66 10.87
CA LYS A 376 -16.63 8.89 10.22
C LYS A 376 -17.27 7.85 9.30
N GLY A 377 -16.60 7.53 8.19
CA GLY A 377 -17.10 6.56 7.21
C GLY A 377 -16.32 5.25 7.18
N ILE A 378 -17.02 4.16 6.90
CA ILE A 378 -16.49 2.88 6.46
C ILE A 378 -16.79 2.77 4.95
N ALA A 379 -15.74 2.74 4.13
CA ALA A 379 -15.84 2.76 2.68
C ALA A 379 -16.15 1.38 2.11
N ASN A 380 -17.10 1.30 1.18
CA ASN A 380 -17.21 0.16 0.28
C ASN A 380 -16.15 0.30 -0.82
N LEU A 381 -15.17 -0.59 -0.85
CA LEU A 381 -14.00 -0.50 -1.74
C LEU A 381 -14.32 -0.68 -3.22
N GLU A 382 -15.51 -1.16 -3.57
CA GLU A 382 -15.98 -1.20 -4.96
C GLU A 382 -16.34 0.21 -5.44
N PHE A 383 -17.07 0.98 -4.61
CA PHE A 383 -17.70 2.23 -5.04
C PHE A 383 -17.04 3.50 -4.50
N ALA A 384 -16.28 3.42 -3.41
CA ALA A 384 -15.67 4.56 -2.75
C ALA A 384 -14.18 4.68 -3.05
N PHE A 385 -13.70 5.92 -3.08
CA PHE A 385 -12.32 6.33 -3.31
C PHE A 385 -11.93 7.41 -2.30
N LEU A 386 -10.63 7.75 -2.27
CA LEU A 386 -10.12 8.79 -1.40
C LEU A 386 -10.91 10.09 -1.59
N GLY A 387 -11.53 10.55 -0.50
CA GLY A 387 -12.29 11.79 -0.48
C GLY A 387 -11.42 13.01 -0.16
N PRO A 388 -12.06 14.19 -0.01
CA PRO A 388 -11.36 15.44 0.26
C PRO A 388 -10.88 15.59 1.71
N ASN A 389 -11.20 14.68 2.63
CA ASN A 389 -10.66 14.60 4.00
C ASN A 389 -10.79 13.19 4.58
N ALA A 390 -10.37 13.00 5.84
CA ALA A 390 -10.31 11.72 6.53
C ALA A 390 -11.68 11.12 6.95
N HIS A 391 -12.78 11.87 6.82
CA HIS A 391 -14.09 11.49 7.34
C HIS A 391 -15.08 11.06 6.24
N MET A 392 -14.76 11.33 4.99
CA MET A 392 -15.67 11.15 3.85
C MET A 392 -14.92 10.61 2.63
N PHE A 393 -15.68 10.06 1.70
CA PHE A 393 -15.16 9.47 0.47
C PHE A 393 -15.78 10.10 -0.76
N THR A 394 -15.11 9.95 -1.89
CA THR A 394 -15.73 10.17 -3.20
C THR A 394 -16.35 8.87 -3.67
N TYR A 395 -17.57 8.93 -4.19
CA TYR A 395 -18.32 7.74 -4.63
C TYR A 395 -18.47 7.70 -6.15
N GLN A 396 -18.60 6.49 -6.71
CA GLN A 396 -18.93 6.25 -8.12
C GLN A 396 -20.32 5.61 -8.26
N GLU A 397 -20.80 5.47 -9.50
CA GLU A 397 -22.04 4.75 -9.85
C GLU A 397 -23.31 5.24 -9.12
N GLY A 398 -23.37 6.54 -8.82
CA GLY A 398 -24.49 7.14 -8.09
C GLY A 398 -24.64 6.65 -6.64
N LYS A 399 -23.62 5.96 -6.11
CA LYS A 399 -23.58 5.49 -4.72
C LYS A 399 -23.31 6.65 -3.76
N ARG A 400 -23.74 6.46 -2.51
CA ARG A 400 -23.62 7.46 -1.44
C ARG A 400 -23.24 6.81 -0.13
N GLY A 401 -22.79 7.61 0.83
CA GLY A 401 -22.70 7.17 2.21
C GLY A 401 -24.10 7.07 2.82
N VAL A 402 -24.34 6.10 3.70
CA VAL A 402 -25.62 5.92 4.40
C VAL A 402 -25.40 5.88 5.91
N ARG A 403 -26.26 6.55 6.66
CA ARG A 403 -26.34 6.42 8.12
C ARG A 403 -27.23 5.21 8.48
N PRO A 404 -26.69 4.18 9.17
CA PRO A 404 -27.53 3.08 9.65
C PRO A 404 -28.58 3.58 10.63
N GLY A 405 -29.75 2.93 10.66
CA GLY A 405 -30.86 3.30 11.54
C GLY A 405 -31.97 4.05 10.80
N ASP A 406 -31.65 5.17 10.16
CA ASP A 406 -32.63 6.01 9.43
C ASP A 406 -32.43 6.04 7.91
N GLY A 407 -31.30 5.52 7.41
CA GLY A 407 -31.02 5.45 5.98
C GLY A 407 -30.72 6.79 5.33
N VAL A 408 -30.47 7.85 6.11
CA VAL A 408 -30.11 9.17 5.57
C VAL A 408 -28.81 9.06 4.78
N GLN A 409 -28.82 9.58 3.55
CA GLN A 409 -27.69 9.49 2.65
C GLN A 409 -26.88 10.79 2.59
N THR A 410 -25.59 10.66 2.24
CA THR A 410 -24.64 11.78 2.11
C THR A 410 -23.79 11.61 0.85
N ASP A 411 -23.67 12.68 0.07
CA ASP A 411 -22.81 12.78 -1.13
C ASP A 411 -21.34 13.09 -0.78
N GLY A 412 -20.94 12.88 0.48
CA GLY A 412 -19.60 13.17 0.98
C GLY A 412 -19.55 14.42 1.86
N THR A 413 -20.50 14.59 2.78
CA THR A 413 -20.36 15.47 3.95
C THR A 413 -19.89 14.68 5.17
N HIS A 414 -19.12 15.34 6.05
CA HIS A 414 -18.65 14.81 7.34
C HIS A 414 -19.57 15.22 8.49
N ALA A 415 -20.67 15.91 8.17
CA ALA A 415 -21.68 16.32 9.12
C ALA A 415 -23.06 15.96 8.58
N LEU A 416 -23.87 15.25 9.37
CA LEU A 416 -25.29 15.06 9.11
C LEU A 416 -26.11 15.58 10.29
N PRO A 417 -27.16 16.38 10.03
CA PRO A 417 -28.00 16.91 11.09
C PRO A 417 -28.75 15.80 11.81
N ASN A 418 -29.27 16.16 12.99
CA ASN A 418 -30.04 15.28 13.86
C ASN A 418 -29.27 13.99 14.17
N PRO A 419 -28.25 14.04 15.04
CA PRO A 419 -27.65 12.85 15.59
C PRO A 419 -28.73 11.96 16.19
N ILE A 420 -28.69 10.67 15.86
CA ILE A 420 -29.65 9.67 16.31
C ILE A 420 -28.89 8.52 16.95
N ASP A 421 -29.59 7.75 17.78
CA ASP A 421 -29.11 6.45 18.21
C ASP A 421 -29.04 5.55 16.98
N THR A 422 -27.81 5.16 16.64
CA THR A 422 -27.50 4.29 15.50
C THR A 422 -26.85 3.03 16.02
N PRO A 423 -26.98 1.90 15.28
CA PRO A 423 -26.38 0.64 15.70
C PRO A 423 -24.84 0.64 15.65
N LEU A 424 -24.23 1.68 15.07
CA LEU A 424 -22.79 1.84 14.91
C LEU A 424 -22.37 3.28 15.24
N VAL A 425 -21.47 3.43 16.19
CA VAL A 425 -20.96 4.74 16.64
C VAL A 425 -19.43 4.73 16.68
N VAL A 426 -18.80 5.87 16.44
CA VAL A 426 -17.37 6.05 16.60
C VAL A 426 -17.13 6.70 17.96
N TYR A 427 -16.70 5.92 18.93
CA TYR A 427 -16.25 6.46 20.22
C TYR A 427 -14.84 7.02 20.06
N HIS A 428 -14.68 8.32 20.25
CA HIS A 428 -13.40 9.00 20.22
C HIS A 428 -12.97 9.39 21.61
N TYR A 429 -11.97 8.68 22.10
CA TYR A 429 -11.44 8.80 23.44
C TYR A 429 -10.36 9.86 23.51
N ASN A 430 -10.58 10.92 24.29
CA ASN A 430 -9.50 11.87 24.55
C ASN A 430 -8.34 11.25 25.35
N GLY A 431 -8.62 10.19 26.11
CA GLY A 431 -7.66 9.55 27.01
C GLY A 431 -7.49 10.30 28.33
N ALA A 432 -6.44 9.93 29.08
CA ALA A 432 -6.16 10.56 30.36
C ALA A 432 -5.64 12.00 30.20
N ALA A 433 -5.96 12.86 31.16
CA ALA A 433 -5.75 14.31 31.04
C ALA A 433 -4.29 14.70 30.81
N LEU A 434 -3.32 14.04 31.47
CA LEU A 434 -1.89 14.36 31.33
C LEU A 434 -1.26 13.72 30.08
N ASP A 435 -1.76 12.55 29.63
CA ASP A 435 -1.31 11.93 28.38
C ASP A 435 -1.55 12.88 27.20
N TRP A 436 -2.67 13.61 27.25
CA TRP A 436 -2.99 14.61 26.26
C TRP A 436 -2.08 15.84 26.31
N GLN A 437 -1.78 16.37 27.51
CA GLN A 437 -0.85 17.50 27.67
C GLN A 437 0.52 17.17 27.06
N ASP A 438 1.01 15.96 27.29
CA ASP A 438 2.25 15.46 26.68
C ASP A 438 2.11 15.36 25.15
N ARG A 439 0.98 14.86 24.64
CA ARG A 439 0.72 14.75 23.20
C ARG A 439 0.68 16.13 22.54
N VAL A 440 0.06 17.17 23.11
CA VAL A 440 0.09 18.54 22.54
C VAL A 440 1.51 19.07 22.45
N GLY A 441 2.28 18.90 23.53
CA GLY A 441 3.66 19.37 23.58
C GLY A 441 4.55 18.71 22.53
N ARG A 442 4.35 17.42 22.25
CA ARG A 442 5.14 16.64 21.30
C ARG A 442 4.60 16.66 19.86
N LEU A 443 3.28 16.79 19.69
CA LEU A 443 2.54 16.60 18.43
C LEU A 443 1.60 17.79 18.14
N GLY A 444 2.12 19.02 18.13
CA GLY A 444 1.31 20.23 17.94
C GLY A 444 0.44 20.26 16.66
N GLY A 445 0.77 19.45 15.64
CA GLY A 445 0.01 19.28 14.39
C GLY A 445 -0.85 17.99 14.31
N GLY A 446 -0.96 17.24 15.42
CA GLY A 446 -1.49 15.88 15.41
C GLY A 446 -0.63 14.92 14.56
N VAL A 447 -1.09 13.67 14.41
CA VAL A 447 -0.40 12.70 13.54
C VAL A 447 -0.57 13.08 12.07
N SER A 448 -1.76 13.54 11.69
CA SER A 448 -2.10 13.85 10.30
C SER A 448 -1.49 15.14 9.74
N GLY A 449 -1.01 16.05 10.61
CA GLY A 449 -0.53 17.39 10.20
C GLY A 449 -1.63 18.39 9.83
N PHE A 450 -2.91 17.97 9.85
CA PHE A 450 -4.05 18.80 9.45
C PHE A 450 -4.74 19.54 10.59
N THR A 451 -4.50 19.14 11.84
CA THR A 451 -5.16 19.73 13.01
C THR A 451 -4.14 20.34 13.96
N THR A 452 -4.41 21.55 14.45
CA THR A 452 -3.67 22.08 15.60
C THR A 452 -4.51 21.81 16.82
N LYS A 453 -3.98 20.99 17.73
CA LYS A 453 -4.70 20.64 18.93
C LYS A 453 -4.23 21.52 20.08
N LYS A 454 -5.17 22.18 20.78
CA LYS A 454 -4.89 23.08 21.91
C LYS A 454 -5.46 22.49 23.20
N SER A 455 -4.79 22.70 24.33
CA SER A 455 -5.24 22.21 25.65
C SER A 455 -6.68 22.62 25.96
N ILE A 456 -7.08 23.84 25.62
CA ILE A 456 -8.45 24.36 25.84
C ILE A 456 -9.54 23.51 25.18
N GLN A 457 -9.26 22.88 24.04
CA GLN A 457 -10.26 22.03 23.37
C GLN A 457 -10.58 20.79 24.22
N TYR A 458 -9.62 20.31 25.00
CA TYR A 458 -9.74 19.11 25.81
C TYR A 458 -10.39 19.42 27.16
N GLU A 459 -10.06 20.57 27.74
CA GLU A 459 -10.76 21.09 28.91
C GLU A 459 -12.26 21.27 28.63
N ILE A 460 -12.62 21.74 27.43
CA ILE A 460 -14.02 21.83 27.00
C ILE A 460 -14.65 20.43 26.89
N ILE A 461 -13.99 19.48 26.23
CA ILE A 461 -14.52 18.12 26.10
C ILE A 461 -14.74 17.48 27.47
N ASP A 462 -13.79 17.60 28.39
CA ASP A 462 -13.91 17.04 29.74
C ASP A 462 -15.04 17.69 30.54
N LYS A 463 -15.15 19.02 30.46
CA LYS A 463 -16.23 19.77 31.13
C LYS A 463 -17.62 19.40 30.59
N GLU A 464 -17.73 19.19 29.28
CA GLU A 464 -18.99 18.88 28.60
C GLU A 464 -19.31 17.38 28.59
N SER A 465 -18.37 16.52 29.02
CA SER A 465 -18.56 15.06 29.09
C SER A 465 -19.39 14.66 30.31
N THR A 466 -20.69 14.94 30.26
CA THR A 466 -21.62 14.71 31.38
C THR A 466 -22.55 13.51 31.19
N TYR A 467 -22.60 12.92 30.00
CA TYR A 467 -23.49 11.81 29.63
C TYR A 467 -22.83 10.45 29.87
N ASP A 468 -23.63 9.42 30.13
CA ASP A 468 -23.17 8.04 30.28
C ASP A 468 -23.09 7.34 28.91
N CYS A 469 -21.87 7.04 28.50
CA CYS A 469 -21.55 6.27 27.28
C CYS A 469 -20.83 4.97 27.68
N THR A 470 -21.60 3.93 28.06
CA THR A 470 -21.05 2.71 28.66
C THR A 470 -20.75 1.58 27.68
N ALA A 471 -21.07 1.73 26.39
CA ALA A 471 -20.91 0.65 25.41
C ALA A 471 -19.50 0.06 25.37
N GLY A 472 -18.46 0.90 25.47
CA GLY A 472 -17.07 0.46 25.53
C GLY A 472 -16.77 -0.40 26.77
N ARG A 473 -17.27 0.00 27.94
CA ARG A 473 -17.13 -0.77 29.19
C ARG A 473 -17.87 -2.09 29.13
N ASP A 474 -19.06 -2.07 28.54
CA ASP A 474 -19.92 -3.26 28.50
C ASP A 474 -19.38 -4.31 27.51
N VAL A 475 -18.68 -3.90 26.44
CA VAL A 475 -18.05 -4.82 25.48
C VAL A 475 -16.64 -5.28 25.89
N ALA A 476 -15.88 -4.48 26.63
CA ALA A 476 -14.52 -4.79 27.08
C ALA A 476 -14.33 -6.22 27.66
N PRO A 477 -15.20 -6.73 28.56
CA PRO A 477 -15.04 -8.08 29.11
C PRO A 477 -15.30 -9.21 28.10
N LEU A 478 -15.89 -8.91 26.93
CA LEU A 478 -16.17 -9.87 25.87
C LEU A 478 -14.99 -10.03 24.90
N VAL A 479 -14.08 -9.04 24.86
CA VAL A 479 -12.95 -9.02 23.93
C VAL A 479 -11.90 -10.06 24.36
N PRO A 480 -11.57 -11.07 23.52
CA PRO A 480 -10.53 -12.04 23.84
C PRO A 480 -9.16 -11.35 23.92
N ARG A 481 -8.50 -11.51 25.07
CA ARG A 481 -7.17 -10.94 25.33
C ARG A 481 -6.09 -11.99 25.13
N ARG A 482 -5.03 -11.64 24.40
CA ARG A 482 -3.86 -12.50 24.27
C ARG A 482 -2.76 -12.04 25.23
N PRO A 483 -1.92 -12.93 25.76
CA PRO A 483 -0.70 -12.51 26.46
C PRO A 483 0.18 -11.71 25.50
N LYS A 484 0.85 -10.65 25.99
CA LYS A 484 1.84 -9.94 25.15
C LYS A 484 2.93 -10.93 24.75
N PRO A 485 3.41 -10.92 23.49
CA PRO A 485 4.59 -11.68 23.12
C PRO A 485 5.71 -11.34 24.10
N ALA A 486 6.41 -12.36 24.61
CA ALA A 486 7.63 -12.10 25.36
C ALA A 486 8.54 -11.24 24.47
N ALA A 487 9.06 -10.14 25.02
CA ALA A 487 9.94 -9.25 24.27
C ALA A 487 11.04 -10.10 23.61
N PRO A 488 11.35 -9.90 22.31
CA PRO A 488 12.48 -10.57 21.71
C PRO A 488 13.69 -10.27 22.60
N CYS A 489 14.41 -11.32 22.97
CA CYS A 489 15.55 -11.27 23.87
C CYS A 489 16.37 -10.02 23.57
N THR A 490 16.55 -9.18 24.58
CA THR A 490 17.38 -7.98 24.47
C THR A 490 18.79 -8.42 24.05
N PRO A 491 19.48 -7.67 23.16
CA PRO A 491 20.75 -8.11 22.58
C PRO A 491 21.82 -8.52 23.60
#